data_AF-A0A661TN60-F1
#
_entry.id   AF-A0A661TN60-F1
#
_cell.length_a   1.000
_cell.length_b   1.000
_cell.length_c   1.000
_cell.angle_alpha   90.00
_cell.angle_beta   90.00
_cell.angle_gamma   90.00
#
_symmetry.space_group_name_H-M   'P 1'
#
loop_
_entity.id
_entity.type
_entity.pdbx_description
1 polymer ?
#
loop_
_entity_poly.entity_id
_entity_poly.type
_entity_poly.pdbx_seq_one_letter_code
_entity_poly.pdbx_strand_id
1 'polypeptide(L)'
;LKSISSKNAVIIAQATDPYKTEDPNHLAYHELNRKRGRMPGQLRIRIRHKKYIGSWFDYLFVSKKELEQIIEGTGWEIRKYIDSQNAVYIVVLKKKIIRNPERFIFKK
;
A
#
# COMPACT_ATOMS: atom_id res chain seq x y z
N LEU A 1 7.84 -9.14 4.90
CA LEU A 1 8.41 -9.33 3.54
C LEU A 1 9.93 -9.20 3.45
N LYS A 2 10.59 -8.32 4.22
CA LYS A 2 12.05 -8.09 4.09
C LYS A 2 12.88 -9.34 4.42
N SER A 3 12.53 -10.08 5.49
CA SER A 3 13.24 -11.27 5.96
C SER A 3 13.09 -12.51 5.07
N ILE A 4 11.99 -12.61 4.32
CA ILE A 4 11.65 -13.78 3.49
C ILE A 4 12.02 -13.61 2.02
N SER A 5 12.71 -12.53 1.65
CA SER A 5 13.04 -12.21 0.26
C SER A 5 14.54 -11.96 0.08
N SER A 6 15.06 -12.18 -1.13
CA SER A 6 16.48 -11.96 -1.43
C SER A 6 16.87 -10.47 -1.36
N LYS A 7 18.18 -10.17 -1.37
CA LYS A 7 18.68 -8.77 -1.33
C LYS A 7 18.22 -7.93 -2.52
N ASN A 8 18.05 -8.56 -3.68
CA ASN A 8 17.67 -7.91 -4.94
C ASN A 8 16.18 -8.09 -5.27
N ALA A 9 15.37 -8.49 -4.28
CA ALA A 9 13.95 -8.72 -4.48
C ALA A 9 13.23 -7.43 -4.91
N VAL A 10 12.25 -7.61 -5.79
CA VAL A 10 11.33 -6.57 -6.26
C VAL A 10 9.92 -7.00 -5.89
N ILE A 11 9.13 -6.07 -5.34
CA ILE A 11 7.69 -6.26 -5.16
C ILE A 11 6.99 -5.45 -6.24
N ILE A 12 6.08 -6.10 -6.96
CA ILE A 12 5.14 -5.43 -7.86
C ILE A 12 3.77 -5.62 -7.21
N ALA A 13 3.15 -4.52 -6.80
CA ALA A 13 1.85 -4.54 -6.16
C ALA A 13 0.88 -3.65 -6.92
N GLN A 14 -0.38 -4.09 -6.97
CA GLN A 14 -1.50 -3.30 -7.46
C GLN A 14 -2.26 -2.72 -6.27
N ALA A 15 -2.62 -1.45 -6.35
CA ALA A 15 -3.47 -0.79 -5.37
C ALA A 15 -4.51 0.07 -6.07
N THR A 16 -5.52 0.47 -5.32
CA THR A 16 -6.59 1.36 -5.77
C THR A 16 -6.57 2.61 -4.91
N ASP A 17 -6.56 3.78 -5.54
CA ASP A 17 -6.72 5.06 -4.86
C ASP A 17 -8.19 5.24 -4.48
N PRO A 18 -8.55 5.24 -3.18
CA PRO A 18 -9.92 5.34 -2.73
C PRO A 18 -10.54 6.70 -3.07
N TYR A 19 -9.74 7.73 -3.34
CA TYR A 19 -10.24 9.09 -3.58
C TYR A 19 -10.62 9.34 -5.04
N LYS A 20 -10.32 8.41 -5.95
CA LYS A 20 -10.76 8.46 -7.35
C LYS A 20 -12.17 7.88 -7.51
N THR A 21 -13.14 8.47 -6.82
CA THR A 21 -14.55 8.06 -6.85
C THR A 21 -15.48 9.23 -6.54
N GLU A 22 -16.65 9.23 -7.17
CA GLU A 22 -17.75 10.17 -6.90
C GLU A 22 -18.97 9.46 -6.30
N ASP A 23 -18.87 8.15 -6.04
CA ASP A 23 -19.99 7.37 -5.49
C ASP A 23 -20.30 7.84 -4.06
N PRO A 24 -21.52 8.32 -3.77
CA PRO A 24 -21.88 8.84 -2.46
C PRO A 24 -21.75 7.79 -1.35
N ASN A 25 -21.91 6.50 -1.65
CA ASN A 25 -21.73 5.42 -0.68
C ASN A 25 -20.26 5.27 -0.27
N HIS A 26 -19.33 5.36 -1.24
CA HIS A 26 -17.91 5.34 -0.95
C HIS A 26 -17.51 6.55 -0.09
N LEU A 27 -17.98 7.74 -0.46
CA LEU A 27 -17.71 8.97 0.30
C LEU A 27 -18.24 8.91 1.73
N ALA A 28 -19.46 8.41 1.93
CA ALA A 28 -20.03 8.21 3.26
C ALA A 28 -19.21 7.19 4.09
N TYR A 29 -18.75 6.10 3.45
CA TYR A 29 -17.91 5.10 4.12
C TYR A 29 -16.52 5.64 4.49
N HIS A 30 -15.92 6.46 3.62
CA HIS A 30 -14.67 7.16 3.91
C HIS A 30 -14.80 8.05 5.14
N GLU A 31 -15.90 8.80 5.23
CA GLU A 31 -16.17 9.67 6.38
C GLU A 31 -16.39 8.86 7.67
N LEU A 32 -17.12 7.75 7.58
CA LEU A 32 -17.27 6.83 8.70
C LEU A 32 -15.92 6.27 9.17
N ASN A 33 -15.01 5.95 8.25
CA ASN A 33 -13.66 5.50 8.59
C ASN A 33 -12.85 6.59 9.29
N ARG A 34 -12.88 7.84 8.80
CA ARG A 34 -12.22 8.98 9.46
C ARG A 34 -12.70 9.16 10.90
N LYS A 35 -14.02 9.15 11.12
CA LYS A 35 -14.62 9.24 12.46
C LYS A 35 -14.19 8.13 13.42
N ARG A 36 -13.74 6.99 12.87
CA ARG A 36 -13.23 5.84 13.63
C ARG A 36 -11.71 5.80 13.75
N GLY A 37 -11.01 6.83 13.28
CA GLY A 37 -9.54 6.86 13.26
C GLY A 37 -8.92 5.87 12.27
N ARG A 38 -9.67 5.41 11.27
CA ARG A 38 -9.22 4.49 10.21
C ARG A 38 -8.87 5.27 8.95
N MET A 39 -7.98 4.71 8.13
CA MET A 39 -7.74 5.25 6.78
C MET A 39 -9.04 5.19 5.97
N PRO A 40 -9.37 6.23 5.16
CA PRO A 40 -10.60 6.25 4.39
C PRO A 40 -10.84 5.01 3.54
N GLY A 41 -9.81 4.51 2.84
CA GLY A 41 -9.90 3.29 2.03
C GLY A 41 -9.84 1.96 2.79
N GLN A 42 -9.83 1.96 4.13
CA GLN A 42 -9.76 0.74 4.94
C GLN A 42 -11.16 0.09 5.08
N LEU A 43 -11.49 -0.79 4.13
CA LEU A 43 -12.75 -1.51 4.08
C LEU A 43 -12.79 -2.64 5.11
N ARG A 44 -14.01 -2.96 5.58
CA ARG A 44 -14.28 -4.20 6.32
C ARG A 44 -15.23 -5.03 5.48
N ILE A 45 -14.73 -6.12 4.90
CA ILE A 45 -15.45 -6.93 3.93
C ILE A 45 -15.56 -8.38 4.40
N ARG A 46 -16.52 -9.11 3.84
CA ARG A 46 -16.62 -10.58 3.98
C ARG A 46 -17.06 -11.16 2.66
N ILE A 47 -16.63 -12.39 2.39
CA ILE A 47 -17.01 -13.10 1.17
C ILE A 47 -18.27 -13.91 1.46
N ARG A 48 -19.26 -13.82 0.56
CA ARG A 48 -20.47 -14.65 0.59
C ARG A 48 -20.64 -15.32 -0.77
N HIS A 49 -20.88 -16.63 -0.78
CA HIS A 49 -21.11 -17.39 -2.01
C HIS A 49 -22.16 -18.47 -1.74
N LYS A 50 -23.32 -18.36 -2.39
CA LYS A 50 -24.49 -19.22 -2.13
C LYS A 50 -24.79 -19.28 -0.61
N LYS A 51 -24.75 -20.48 -0.03
CA LYS A 51 -24.96 -20.72 1.41
C LYS A 51 -23.73 -20.47 2.30
N TYR A 52 -22.57 -20.19 1.71
CA TYR A 52 -21.33 -20.00 2.46
C TYR A 52 -21.11 -18.52 2.80
N ILE A 53 -20.79 -18.28 4.07
CA ILE A 53 -20.48 -16.95 4.60
C ILE A 53 -19.12 -17.03 5.28
N GLY A 54 -18.15 -16.28 4.77
CA GLY A 54 -16.84 -16.14 5.38
C GLY A 54 -16.82 -15.12 6.52
N SER A 55 -15.75 -15.16 7.30
CA SER A 55 -15.46 -14.17 8.34
C SER A 55 -15.24 -12.78 7.75
N TRP A 56 -15.48 -11.75 8.56
CA TRP A 56 -15.09 -10.38 8.24
C TRP A 56 -13.56 -10.24 8.29
N PHE A 57 -13.01 -9.47 7.36
CA PHE A 57 -11.61 -9.09 7.33
C PHE A 57 -11.44 -7.66 6.81
N ASP A 58 -10.30 -7.05 7.13
CA ASP A 58 -9.96 -5.72 6.62
C ASP A 58 -9.28 -5.83 5.25
N TYR A 59 -9.65 -4.92 4.34
CA TYR A 59 -9.04 -4.79 3.02
C TYR A 59 -8.74 -3.31 2.76
N LEU A 60 -7.52 -3.00 2.33
CA LEU A 60 -7.08 -1.61 2.19
C LEU A 60 -6.99 -1.19 0.73
N PHE A 61 -7.79 -0.20 0.35
CA PHE A 61 -7.49 0.71 -0.75
C PHE A 61 -6.65 1.87 -0.22
N VAL A 62 -5.66 2.30 -0.97
CA VAL A 62 -4.63 3.23 -0.50
C VAL A 62 -4.16 4.14 -1.63
N SER A 63 -4.18 5.44 -1.38
CA SER A 63 -3.60 6.43 -2.28
C SER A 63 -2.07 6.33 -2.29
N LYS A 64 -1.41 6.91 -3.30
CA LYS A 64 0.06 6.91 -3.35
C LYS A 64 0.69 7.59 -2.13
N LYS A 65 0.09 8.68 -1.65
CA LYS A 65 0.56 9.44 -0.48
C LYS A 65 0.47 8.63 0.81
N GLU A 66 -0.62 7.91 1.01
CA GLU A 66 -0.78 7.02 2.18
C GLU A 66 0.18 5.82 2.07
N LEU A 67 0.38 5.29 0.85
CA LEU A 67 1.32 4.21 0.62
C LEU A 67 2.77 4.62 0.95
N GLU A 68 3.17 5.84 0.60
CA GLU A 68 4.48 6.40 0.97
C GLU A 68 4.69 6.38 2.48
N GLN A 69 3.67 6.75 3.27
CA GLN A 69 3.70 6.69 4.73
C GLN A 69 3.80 5.24 5.24
N ILE A 70 3.06 4.30 4.63
CA ILE A 70 3.11 2.88 5.01
C ILE A 70 4.48 2.26 4.73
N ILE A 71 5.16 2.69 3.67
CA ILE A 71 6.46 2.14 3.26
C ILE A 71 7.60 2.68 4.14
N GLU A 72 7.42 3.84 4.75
CA GLU A 72 8.40 4.42 5.66
C GLU A 72 8.79 3.43 6.78
N GLY A 73 10.09 3.36 7.09
CA GLY A 73 10.60 2.44 8.11
C GLY A 73 10.60 0.95 7.74
N THR A 74 9.93 0.51 6.67
CA THR A 74 9.83 -0.92 6.31
C THR A 74 11.11 -1.51 5.70
N GLY A 75 12.04 -0.65 5.28
CA GLY A 75 13.25 -1.03 4.53
C GLY A 75 12.98 -1.32 3.05
N TRP A 76 11.78 -1.02 2.56
CA TRP A 76 11.47 -0.92 1.13
C TRP A 76 11.50 0.54 0.69
N GLU A 77 11.71 0.76 -0.60
CA GLU A 77 11.62 2.06 -1.23
C GLU A 77 10.83 1.95 -2.54
N ILE A 78 10.04 2.99 -2.82
CA ILE A 78 9.30 3.10 -4.07
C ILE A 78 10.29 3.38 -5.19
N ARG A 79 10.31 2.52 -6.20
CA ARG A 79 11.10 2.72 -7.42
C ARG A 79 10.33 3.52 -8.45
N LYS A 80 9.07 3.17 -8.68
CA LYS A 80 8.18 3.88 -9.60
C LYS A 80 6.72 3.49 -9.37
N TYR A 81 5.84 4.38 -9.82
CA TYR A 81 4.43 4.08 -10.06
C TYR A 81 4.19 3.84 -11.54
N ILE A 82 3.19 3.02 -11.85
CA ILE A 82 2.61 2.90 -13.20
C ILE A 82 1.13 3.17 -13.05
N ASP A 83 0.69 4.27 -13.63
CA ASP A 83 -0.70 4.71 -13.56
C ASP A 83 -1.58 4.00 -14.58
N SER A 84 -2.86 3.86 -14.23
CA SER A 84 -3.91 3.52 -15.17
C SER A 84 -4.86 4.71 -15.35
N GLN A 85 -5.76 4.61 -16.33
CA GLN A 85 -6.80 5.62 -16.54
C GLN A 85 -7.88 5.60 -15.44
N ASN A 86 -7.92 4.57 -14.58
CA ASN A 86 -8.92 4.43 -13.52
C ASN A 86 -8.31 4.64 -12.13
N ALA A 87 -9.01 4.21 -11.09
CA ALA A 87 -8.56 4.33 -9.70
C ALA A 87 -7.34 3.46 -9.35
N VAL A 88 -6.99 2.50 -10.20
CA VAL A 88 -5.91 1.53 -9.98
C VAL A 88 -4.55 2.11 -10.38
N TYR A 89 -3.52 1.72 -9.64
CA TYR A 89 -2.12 1.92 -10.03
C TYR A 89 -1.28 0.71 -9.62
N ILE A 90 -0.12 0.57 -10.26
CA ILE A 90 0.92 -0.37 -9.86
C ILE A 90 2.04 0.40 -9.17
N VAL A 91 2.59 -0.19 -8.11
CA VAL A 91 3.82 0.27 -7.47
C VAL A 91 4.90 -0.80 -7.61
N VAL A 92 6.10 -0.36 -7.95
CA VAL A 92 7.30 -1.21 -7.96
C VAL A 92 8.17 -0.81 -6.78
N LEU A 93 8.41 -1.75 -5.86
CA LEU A 93 9.26 -1.54 -4.68
C LEU A 93 10.55 -2.33 -4.81
N LYS A 94 11.64 -1.77 -4.29
CA LYS A 94 12.92 -2.46 -4.09
C LYS A 94 13.36 -2.33 -2.63
N LYS A 95 14.30 -3.17 -2.20
CA LYS A 95 14.90 -3.02 -0.88
C LYS A 95 15.77 -1.78 -0.82
N LYS A 96 15.63 -0.99 0.25
CA LYS A 96 16.46 0.17 0.53
C LYS A 96 17.91 -0.27 0.72
N ILE A 97 18.81 0.28 -0.09
CA ILE A 97 20.25 0.04 0.06
C ILE A 97 20.76 1.01 1.13
N ILE A 98 21.13 0.49 2.29
CA ILE A 98 21.84 1.28 3.30
C ILE A 98 23.30 1.37 2.85
N ARG A 99 23.69 2.50 2.27
CA ARG A 99 25.11 2.81 2.04
C ARG A 99 25.68 3.37 3.34
N ASN A 100 26.65 2.68 3.93
CA ASN A 100 27.38 3.23 5.07
C ASN A 100 28.42 4.26 4.56
N PRO A 101 28.31 5.55 4.91
CA PRO A 101 29.24 6.58 4.40
C PRO A 101 30.69 6.40 4.86
N GLU A 102 30.94 5.67 5.96
CA GLU A 102 32.29 5.46 6.50
C GLU A 102 33.20 4.58 5.65
N ARG A 103 32.65 3.81 4.69
CA ARG A 103 33.46 2.95 3.81
C ARG A 103 34.26 3.70 2.75
N PHE A 104 34.11 5.02 2.64
CA PHE A 104 34.83 5.84 1.66
C PHE A 104 36.03 6.60 2.25
N ILE A 105 36.24 6.59 3.57
CA ILE A 105 37.24 7.47 4.21
C ILE A 105 38.66 6.87 4.25
N PHE A 106 38.85 5.56 4.08
CA PHE A 106 40.18 4.92 4.17
C PHE A 106 40.75 4.39 2.84
N LYS A 107 40.50 5.08 1.72
CA LYS A 107 41.27 4.88 0.48
C LYS A 107 42.08 6.12 0.14
N LYS A 108 43.16 6.35 0.87
CA LYS A 108 44.39 7.01 0.40
C LYS A 108 45.51 6.78 1.42
#